data_AF-A0A7C3XQW0-F1
#
_entry.id   AF-A0A7C3XQW0-F1
#
_cell.length_a   1.000
_cell.length_b   1.000
_cell.length_c   1.000
_cell.angle_alpha   90.00
_cell.angle_beta   90.00
_cell.angle_gamma   90.00
#
_symmetry.space_group_name_H-M   'P 1'
#
loop_
_entity.id
_entity.type
_entity.pdbx_description
1 polymer ?
#
loop_
_entity_poly.entity_id
_entity_poly.type
_entity_poly.pdbx_seq_one_letter_code
_entity_poly.pdbx_strand_id
1 'polypeptide(L)'
;GLLLLTFGILTALGKTTEAIAAALVILGLAFMVRGFDLDKIVSALTQMRPSAYLRFFSALAAVLILISALYVGFTSVSGTPEYAKIMAQPELFFEYGAYLIGLFLQETINLIWIGVGIYLAGSALYHWIRHSYKVLRTATNLLILLLLYFPMTQISLILLGKGSPAYLTSLLLIGLAILFLVVSLVYQYVIAKRLRR
;
A
#
# COMPACT_ATOMS: atom_id res chain seq x y z
N GLY A 1 25.96 27.68 -10.02
CA GLY A 1 25.80 29.10 -9.69
C GLY A 1 25.83 29.30 -8.19
N LEU A 2 24.68 29.17 -7.53
CA LEU A 2 24.53 29.40 -6.08
C LEU A 2 25.52 28.59 -5.22
N LEU A 3 25.71 27.30 -5.52
CA LEU A 3 26.65 26.43 -4.79
C LEU A 3 28.10 26.94 -4.80
N LEU A 4 28.59 27.38 -5.97
CA LEU A 4 29.95 27.91 -6.12
C LEU A 4 30.11 29.27 -5.42
N LEU A 5 29.05 30.08 -5.40
CA LEU A 5 29.01 31.34 -4.64
C LEU A 5 29.05 31.11 -3.13
N THR A 6 28.21 30.20 -2.61
CA THR A 6 28.20 29.86 -1.18
C THR A 6 29.51 29.23 -0.74
N PHE A 7 30.07 28.35 -1.57
CA PHE A 7 31.37 27.74 -1.32
C PHE A 7 32.48 28.80 -1.27
N GLY A 8 32.55 29.70 -2.26
CA GLY A 8 33.54 30.76 -2.33
C GLY A 8 33.51 31.72 -1.12
N ILE A 9 32.31 32.14 -0.70
CA ILE A 9 32.13 33.03 0.47
C ILE A 9 32.61 32.33 1.76
N LEU A 10 32.22 31.07 1.98
CA LEU A 10 32.60 30.31 3.17
C LEU A 10 34.11 30.03 3.21
N THR A 11 34.73 29.74 2.06
CA THR A 11 36.19 29.58 1.99
C THR A 11 36.93 30.89 2.24
N ALA A 12 36.41 32.03 1.77
CA ALA A 12 37.00 33.35 2.02
C ALA A 12 36.94 33.76 3.51
N LEU A 13 35.92 33.28 4.24
CA LEU A 13 35.77 33.47 5.68
C LEU A 13 36.56 32.46 6.54
N GLY A 14 37.41 31.62 5.92
CA GLY A 14 38.21 30.61 6.62
C GLY A 14 37.41 29.39 7.10
N LYS A 15 36.14 29.25 6.69
CA LYS A 15 35.23 28.18 7.09
C LYS A 15 35.14 27.07 6.04
N THR A 16 36.29 26.53 5.65
CA THR A 16 36.41 25.52 4.59
C THR A 16 35.64 24.23 4.87
N THR A 17 35.62 23.76 6.13
CA THR A 17 34.86 22.56 6.53
C THR A 17 33.35 22.75 6.38
N GLU A 18 32.83 23.91 6.79
CA GLU A 18 31.41 24.25 6.62
C GLU A 18 31.06 24.44 5.13
N ALA A 19 31.98 24.97 4.32
CA ALA A 19 31.84 25.10 2.88
C ALA A 19 31.66 23.73 2.19
N ILE A 20 32.50 22.75 2.55
CA ILE A 20 32.43 21.38 2.03
C ILE A 20 31.12 20.71 2.45
N ALA A 21 30.75 20.83 3.73
CA ALA A 21 29.49 20.27 4.24
C ALA A 21 28.27 20.87 3.52
N ALA A 22 28.21 22.20 3.37
CA ALA A 22 27.14 22.87 2.65
C ALA A 22 27.07 22.45 1.18
N ALA A 23 28.23 22.33 0.50
CA ALA A 23 28.29 21.86 -0.88
C ALA A 23 27.77 20.41 -1.02
N LEU A 24 28.14 19.51 -0.11
CA LEU A 24 27.67 18.13 -0.09
C LEU A 24 26.18 18.02 0.17
N VAL A 25 25.62 18.84 1.07
CA VAL A 25 24.17 18.88 1.32
C VAL A 25 23.41 19.37 0.09
N ILE A 26 23.86 20.45 -0.54
CA ILE A 26 23.21 20.99 -1.75
C ILE A 26 23.32 19.99 -2.91
N LEU A 27 24.47 19.33 -3.09
CA LEU A 27 24.65 18.27 -4.09
C LEU A 27 23.77 17.05 -3.79
N GLY A 28 23.70 16.62 -2.53
CA GLY A 28 22.83 15.52 -2.11
C GLY A 28 21.37 15.81 -2.42
N LEU A 29 20.88 17.01 -2.07
CA LEU A 29 19.52 17.45 -2.41
C LEU A 29 19.32 17.54 -3.93
N ALA A 30 20.28 18.07 -4.68
CA ALA A 30 20.18 18.16 -6.14
C ALA A 30 20.13 16.77 -6.80
N PHE A 31 20.95 15.82 -6.33
CA PHE A 31 20.91 14.44 -6.80
C PHE A 31 19.66 13.70 -6.34
N MET A 32 19.10 14.02 -5.17
CA MET A 32 17.81 13.46 -4.75
C MET A 32 16.68 13.96 -5.66
N VAL A 33 16.61 15.27 -5.91
CA VAL A 33 15.61 15.85 -6.81
C VAL A 33 15.71 15.26 -8.21
N ARG A 34 16.93 15.11 -8.74
CA ARG A 34 17.14 14.60 -10.10
C ARG A 34 17.08 13.07 -10.21
N GLY A 35 17.55 12.35 -9.20
CA GLY A 35 17.56 10.89 -9.16
C GLY A 35 16.17 10.30 -8.98
N PHE A 36 15.28 11.00 -8.28
CA PHE A 36 13.87 10.63 -8.13
C PHE A 36 12.94 11.39 -9.09
N ASP A 37 13.48 12.17 -10.03
CA ASP A 37 12.70 12.99 -10.96
C ASP A 37 11.61 13.83 -10.24
N LEU A 38 11.92 14.35 -9.04
CA LEU A 38 10.96 15.07 -8.19
C LEU A 38 10.45 16.34 -8.88
N ASP A 39 11.28 16.96 -9.71
CA ASP A 39 10.92 18.10 -10.55
C ASP A 39 9.82 17.76 -11.57
N LYS A 40 9.90 16.59 -12.20
CA LYS A 40 8.87 16.07 -13.10
C LYS A 40 7.59 15.71 -12.35
N ILE A 41 7.70 15.15 -11.15
CA ILE A 41 6.53 14.80 -10.32
C ILE A 41 5.79 16.07 -9.90
N VAL A 42 6.51 17.11 -9.45
CA VAL A 42 5.94 18.40 -9.03
C VAL A 42 5.30 19.14 -10.20
N SER A 43 5.95 19.16 -11.37
CA SER A 43 5.37 19.78 -12.57
C SER A 43 4.18 18.98 -13.14
N ALA A 44 4.21 17.64 -13.04
CA ALA A 44 3.05 16.82 -13.37
C ALA A 44 1.88 17.10 -12.43
N LEU A 45 2.13 17.32 -11.13
CA LEU A 45 1.14 17.65 -10.10
C LEU A 45 0.44 18.99 -10.37
N THR A 46 1.13 20.01 -10.85
CA THR A 46 0.52 21.33 -11.14
C THR A 46 -0.32 21.36 -12.40
N GLN A 47 -0.13 20.42 -13.33
CA GLN A 47 -0.90 20.30 -14.57
C GLN A 47 -2.00 19.23 -14.50
N MET A 48 -2.26 18.64 -13.33
CA MET A 48 -3.26 17.59 -13.18
C MET A 48 -4.68 18.14 -13.30
N ARG A 49 -5.51 17.42 -14.06
CA ARG A 49 -6.97 17.64 -14.03
C ARG A 49 -7.51 17.28 -12.63
N PRO A 50 -8.59 17.93 -12.14
CA PRO A 50 -9.22 17.62 -10.84
C PRO A 50 -9.40 16.13 -10.55
N SER A 51 -9.81 15.34 -11.55
CA SER A 51 -9.96 13.88 -11.43
C SER A 51 -8.65 13.14 -11.07
N ALA A 52 -7.51 13.61 -11.56
CA ALA A 52 -6.21 12.95 -11.37
C ALA A 52 -5.66 13.15 -9.95
N TYR A 53 -5.98 14.28 -9.30
CA TYR A 53 -5.67 14.48 -7.88
C TYR A 53 -6.30 13.40 -7.01
N LEU A 54 -7.54 12.98 -7.30
CA LEU A 54 -8.19 11.93 -6.54
C LEU A 54 -7.41 10.61 -6.57
N ARG A 55 -6.85 10.25 -7.73
CA ARG A 55 -6.02 9.05 -7.87
C ARG A 55 -4.67 9.20 -7.16
N PHE A 56 -4.06 10.38 -7.23
CA PHE A 56 -2.79 10.65 -6.57
C PHE A 56 -2.93 10.63 -5.04
N PHE A 57 -3.89 11.37 -4.49
CA PHE A 57 -4.12 11.43 -3.04
C PHE A 57 -4.58 10.10 -2.46
N SER A 58 -5.44 9.36 -3.16
CA SER A 58 -5.81 8.00 -2.71
C SER A 58 -4.62 7.03 -2.72
N ALA A 59 -3.74 7.10 -3.72
CA ALA A 59 -2.52 6.31 -3.74
C ALA A 59 -1.57 6.69 -2.62
N LEU A 60 -1.38 7.99 -2.39
CA LEU A 60 -0.52 8.49 -1.31
C LEU A 60 -1.06 8.08 0.07
N ALA A 61 -2.36 8.27 0.31
CA ALA A 61 -3.02 7.84 1.54
C ALA A 61 -2.89 6.32 1.75
N ALA A 62 -3.10 5.52 0.69
CA ALA A 62 -2.95 4.08 0.75
C ALA A 62 -1.53 3.67 1.15
N VAL A 63 -0.49 4.28 0.56
CA VAL A 63 0.90 4.01 0.92
C VAL A 63 1.17 4.34 2.39
N LEU A 64 0.73 5.50 2.88
CA LEU A 64 0.91 5.89 4.27
C LEU A 64 0.22 4.90 5.23
N ILE A 65 -1.02 4.50 4.92
CA ILE A 65 -1.78 3.55 5.73
C ILE A 65 -1.11 2.16 5.73
N LEU A 66 -0.57 1.70 4.59
CA LEU A 66 0.16 0.43 4.52
C LEU A 66 1.46 0.47 5.33
N ILE A 67 2.19 1.58 5.34
CA ILE A 67 3.35 1.76 6.20
C ILE A 67 2.93 1.72 7.68
N SER A 68 1.84 2.40 8.03
CA SER A 68 1.28 2.34 9.39
C SER A 68 0.85 0.92 9.77
N ALA A 69 0.28 0.15 8.83
CA ALA A 69 -0.08 -1.24 9.07
C ALA A 69 1.15 -2.09 9.41
N LEU A 70 2.23 -1.98 8.62
CA LEU A 70 3.48 -2.70 8.90
C LEU A 70 4.06 -2.32 10.26
N TYR A 71 4.05 -1.03 10.60
CA TYR A 71 4.50 -0.55 11.91
C TYR A 71 3.70 -1.16 13.05
N VAL A 72 2.36 -1.09 12.99
CA VAL A 72 1.46 -1.66 14.01
C VAL A 72 1.69 -3.16 14.16
N GLY A 73 1.73 -3.90 13.05
CA GLY A 73 1.97 -5.34 13.08
C GLY A 73 3.31 -5.71 13.71
N PHE A 74 4.37 -4.98 13.37
CA PHE A 74 5.69 -5.20 13.95
C PHE A 74 5.70 -4.91 15.45
N THR A 75 5.15 -3.77 15.89
CA THR A 75 5.11 -3.42 17.32
C THR A 75 4.31 -4.43 18.12
N SER A 76 3.19 -4.92 17.59
CA SER A 76 2.35 -5.92 18.26
C SER A 76 3.05 -7.27 18.41
N VAL A 77 3.82 -7.71 17.41
CA VAL A 77 4.61 -8.94 17.49
C VAL A 77 5.82 -8.79 18.41
N SER A 78 6.56 -7.69 18.27
CA SER A 78 7.82 -7.46 19.01
C SER A 78 7.63 -7.36 20.53
N GLY A 79 6.43 -6.97 20.99
CA GLY A 79 6.07 -6.91 22.41
C GLY A 79 5.69 -8.26 23.05
N THR A 80 5.67 -9.35 22.28
CA THR A 80 5.24 -10.67 22.79
C THR A 80 6.38 -11.48 23.42
N PRO A 81 6.10 -12.32 24.44
CA PRO A 81 7.11 -13.20 25.02
C PRO A 81 7.60 -14.25 24.02
N GLU A 82 6.76 -14.69 23.09
CA GLU A 82 7.12 -15.64 22.02
C GLU A 82 8.19 -15.03 21.10
N TYR A 83 8.07 -13.76 20.74
CA TYR A 83 9.08 -13.06 19.95
C TYR A 83 10.44 -13.00 20.67
N ALA A 84 10.43 -12.67 21.96
CA ALA A 84 11.66 -12.65 22.77
C ALA A 84 12.36 -14.02 22.83
N LYS A 85 11.59 -15.11 22.93
CA LYS A 85 12.12 -16.48 22.90
C LYS A 85 12.80 -16.80 21.56
N ILE A 86 12.21 -16.42 20.44
CA ILE A 86 12.82 -16.63 19.10
C ILE A 86 14.11 -15.81 18.94
N MET A 87 14.14 -14.58 19.47
CA MET A 87 15.35 -13.76 19.43
C MET A 87 16.51 -14.38 20.22
N ALA A 88 16.21 -15.08 21.32
CA ALA A 88 17.20 -15.82 22.09
C ALA A 88 17.58 -17.17 21.44
N GLN A 89 16.59 -17.86 20.85
CA GLN A 89 16.73 -19.19 20.24
C GLN A 89 15.97 -19.23 18.91
N PRO A 90 16.65 -18.98 17.77
CA PRO A 90 16.01 -18.89 16.46
C PRO A 90 15.28 -20.16 16.00
N GLU A 91 15.67 -21.33 16.51
CA GLU A 91 15.04 -22.63 16.22
C GLU A 91 13.58 -22.74 16.69
N LEU A 92 13.19 -21.96 17.71
CA LEU A 92 11.81 -21.90 18.21
C LEU A 92 10.85 -21.20 17.21
N PHE A 93 11.35 -20.66 16.10
CA PHE A 93 10.51 -20.10 15.05
C PHE A 93 9.51 -21.12 14.47
N PHE A 94 9.88 -22.41 14.37
CA PHE A 94 8.94 -23.42 13.87
C PHE A 94 7.81 -23.73 14.85
N GLU A 95 7.99 -23.45 16.14
CA GLU A 95 6.99 -23.65 17.19
C GLU A 95 6.06 -22.44 17.30
N TYR A 96 6.61 -21.23 17.38
CA TYR A 96 5.84 -20.00 17.62
C TYR A 96 5.58 -19.15 16.37
N GLY A 97 6.23 -19.44 15.26
CA GLY A 97 6.17 -18.62 14.04
C GLY A 97 4.76 -18.53 13.47
N ALA A 98 3.99 -19.62 13.50
CA ALA A 98 2.59 -19.61 13.11
C ALA A 98 1.78 -18.62 13.96
N TYR A 99 1.92 -18.67 15.28
CA TYR A 99 1.25 -17.74 16.20
C TYR A 99 1.65 -16.29 15.94
N LEU A 100 2.94 -15.99 15.77
CA LEU A 100 3.41 -14.63 15.51
C LEU A 100 2.92 -14.08 14.16
N ILE A 101 2.90 -14.90 13.11
CA ILE A 101 2.34 -14.51 11.80
C ILE A 101 0.82 -14.29 11.94
N GLY A 102 0.12 -15.17 12.66
CA GLY A 102 -1.31 -15.01 12.94
C GLY A 102 -1.60 -13.70 13.67
N LEU A 103 -0.84 -13.38 14.71
CA LEU A 103 -0.98 -12.12 15.45
C LEU A 103 -0.69 -10.91 14.56
N PHE A 104 0.39 -10.95 13.77
CA PHE A 104 0.71 -9.90 12.81
C PHE A 104 -0.44 -9.66 11.84
N LEU A 105 -1.00 -10.73 11.26
CA LEU A 105 -2.13 -10.60 10.32
C LEU A 105 -3.37 -10.04 11.02
N GLN A 106 -3.68 -10.48 12.24
CA GLN A 106 -4.84 -10.02 12.99
C GLN A 106 -4.81 -8.52 13.26
N GLU A 107 -3.63 -7.99 13.60
CA GLU A 107 -3.45 -6.58 13.94
C GLU A 107 -3.36 -5.69 12.69
N THR A 108 -2.92 -6.23 11.55
CA THR A 108 -2.69 -5.45 10.32
C THR A 108 -3.82 -5.51 9.30
N ILE A 109 -4.66 -6.55 9.33
CA ILE A 109 -5.66 -6.83 8.30
C ILE A 109 -6.58 -5.65 8.05
N ASN A 110 -7.08 -4.99 9.10
CA ASN A 110 -8.00 -3.86 8.93
C ASN A 110 -7.32 -2.69 8.23
N LEU A 111 -6.09 -2.34 8.62
CA LEU A 111 -5.34 -1.24 8.01
C LEU A 111 -4.96 -1.56 6.57
N ILE A 112 -4.53 -2.80 6.28
CA ILE A 112 -4.24 -3.23 4.91
C ILE A 112 -5.49 -3.09 4.02
N TRP A 113 -6.66 -3.55 4.50
CA TRP A 113 -7.90 -3.46 3.74
C TRP A 113 -8.36 -2.03 3.53
N ILE A 114 -8.20 -1.17 4.52
CA ILE A 114 -8.49 0.27 4.40
C ILE A 114 -7.53 0.91 3.37
N GLY A 115 -6.23 0.63 3.45
CA GLY A 115 -5.23 1.18 2.53
C GLY A 115 -5.49 0.77 1.08
N VAL A 116 -5.65 -0.53 0.83
CA VAL A 116 -5.96 -1.04 -0.52
C VAL A 116 -7.35 -0.56 -0.97
N GLY A 117 -8.32 -0.51 -0.07
CA GLY A 117 -9.68 -0.03 -0.32
C GLY A 117 -9.71 1.43 -0.77
N ILE A 118 -8.97 2.32 -0.09
CA ILE A 118 -8.85 3.74 -0.46
C ILE A 118 -8.24 3.89 -1.85
N TYR A 119 -7.17 3.14 -2.16
CA TYR A 119 -6.55 3.16 -3.49
C TYR A 119 -7.54 2.75 -4.59
N LEU A 120 -8.23 1.62 -4.38
CA LEU A 120 -9.20 1.12 -5.35
C LEU A 120 -10.42 2.03 -5.47
N ALA A 121 -10.91 2.59 -4.37
CA ALA A 121 -12.03 3.53 -4.36
C ALA A 121 -11.68 4.83 -5.11
N GLY A 122 -10.50 5.42 -4.84
CA GLY A 122 -10.02 6.59 -5.56
C GLY A 122 -9.82 6.33 -7.06
N SER A 123 -9.34 5.13 -7.42
CA SER A 123 -9.28 4.69 -8.81
C SER A 123 -10.67 4.49 -9.43
N ALA A 124 -11.64 3.94 -8.70
CA ALA A 124 -13.01 3.74 -9.19
C ALA A 124 -13.67 5.09 -9.48
N LEU A 125 -13.57 6.04 -8.55
CA LEU A 125 -14.07 7.40 -8.70
C LEU A 125 -13.39 8.13 -9.88
N TYR A 126 -12.08 7.99 -10.05
CA TYR A 126 -11.35 8.54 -11.22
C TYR A 126 -11.95 8.05 -12.55
N HIS A 127 -12.18 6.74 -12.68
CA HIS A 127 -12.75 6.18 -13.90
C HIS A 127 -14.23 6.56 -14.07
N TRP A 128 -14.96 6.76 -12.98
CA TRP A 128 -16.37 7.11 -12.99
C TRP A 128 -16.60 8.53 -13.49
N ILE A 129 -15.81 9.48 -13.00
CA ILE A 129 -15.80 10.87 -13.48
C ILE A 129 -15.46 10.94 -14.97
N ARG A 130 -14.64 10.01 -15.47
CA ARG A 130 -14.27 9.90 -16.89
C ARG A 130 -15.27 9.12 -17.75
N HIS A 131 -16.39 8.67 -17.18
CA HIS A 131 -17.38 7.79 -17.82
C HIS A 131 -16.74 6.59 -18.56
N SER A 132 -15.66 6.05 -18.02
CA SER A 132 -14.94 4.93 -18.63
C SER A 132 -15.58 3.60 -18.26
N TYR A 133 -15.62 2.65 -19.21
CA TYR A 133 -16.03 1.26 -18.91
C TYR A 133 -15.12 0.58 -17.87
N LYS A 134 -13.92 1.11 -17.65
CA LYS A 134 -12.96 0.63 -16.64
C LYS A 134 -13.48 0.71 -15.21
N VAL A 135 -14.54 1.50 -14.94
CA VAL A 135 -15.21 1.53 -13.63
C VAL A 135 -15.68 0.16 -13.21
N LEU A 136 -16.26 -0.63 -14.12
CA LEU A 136 -16.79 -1.97 -13.81
C LEU A 136 -15.67 -2.92 -13.35
N ARG A 137 -14.50 -2.84 -14.01
CA ARG A 137 -13.32 -3.59 -13.61
C ARG A 137 -12.87 -3.19 -12.21
N THR A 138 -12.77 -1.89 -11.92
CA THR A 138 -12.33 -1.42 -10.59
C THR A 138 -13.36 -1.75 -9.50
N ALA A 139 -14.66 -1.69 -9.80
CA ALA A 139 -15.73 -2.12 -8.90
C ALA A 139 -15.64 -3.63 -8.60
N THR A 140 -15.32 -4.44 -9.61
CA THR A 140 -15.08 -5.87 -9.42
C THR A 140 -13.88 -6.11 -8.50
N ASN A 141 -12.81 -5.32 -8.64
CA ASN A 141 -11.64 -5.41 -7.73
C ASN A 141 -11.99 -5.01 -6.29
N LEU A 142 -12.85 -4.01 -6.09
CA LEU A 142 -13.35 -3.64 -4.75
C LEU A 142 -14.18 -4.77 -4.14
N LEU A 143 -15.03 -5.41 -4.93
CA LEU A 143 -15.81 -6.57 -4.49
C LEU A 143 -14.89 -7.74 -4.09
N ILE A 144 -13.88 -8.03 -4.91
CA ILE A 144 -12.87 -9.06 -4.59
C ILE A 144 -12.20 -8.73 -3.25
N LEU A 145 -11.77 -7.48 -3.04
CA LEU A 145 -11.15 -7.06 -1.78
C LEU A 145 -12.08 -7.30 -0.58
N LEU A 146 -13.35 -6.91 -0.71
CA LEU A 146 -14.36 -7.11 0.33
C LEU A 146 -14.56 -8.59 0.65
N LEU A 147 -14.70 -9.44 -0.38
CA LEU A 147 -14.88 -10.88 -0.21
C LEU A 147 -13.66 -11.54 0.41
N LEU A 148 -12.45 -11.11 0.05
CA LEU A 148 -11.20 -11.64 0.60
C LEU A 148 -10.98 -11.27 2.06
N TYR A 149 -11.71 -10.29 2.61
CA TYR A 149 -11.60 -9.93 4.03
C TYR A 149 -11.89 -11.13 4.93
N PHE A 150 -12.99 -11.84 4.67
CA PHE A 150 -13.43 -12.96 5.51
C PHE A 150 -12.48 -14.16 5.54
N PRO A 151 -11.98 -14.71 4.42
CA PRO A 151 -11.01 -15.80 4.48
C PRO A 151 -9.69 -15.35 5.09
N MET A 152 -9.27 -14.10 4.90
CA MET A 152 -8.01 -13.60 5.46
C MET A 152 -8.08 -13.42 6.98
N THR A 153 -9.20 -12.94 7.53
CA THR A 153 -9.41 -12.93 8.99
C THR A 153 -9.44 -14.35 9.54
N GLN A 154 -10.05 -15.29 8.81
CA GLN A 154 -10.11 -16.68 9.25
C GLN A 154 -8.74 -17.38 9.21
N ILE A 155 -7.91 -17.12 8.21
CA ILE A 155 -6.52 -17.62 8.14
C ILE A 155 -5.74 -17.12 9.36
N SER A 156 -5.83 -15.83 9.66
CA SER A 156 -5.23 -15.23 10.85
C SER A 156 -5.66 -15.95 12.15
N LEU A 157 -6.96 -16.19 12.31
CA LEU A 157 -7.48 -16.91 13.48
C LEU A 157 -7.02 -18.37 13.54
N ILE A 158 -6.91 -19.07 12.41
CA ILE A 158 -6.40 -20.46 12.35
C ILE A 158 -4.96 -20.49 12.84
N LEU A 159 -4.12 -19.55 12.41
CA LEU A 159 -2.73 -19.42 12.86
C LEU A 159 -2.62 -19.13 14.36
N LEU A 160 -3.61 -18.44 14.95
CA LEU A 160 -3.72 -18.21 16.38
C LEU A 160 -4.31 -19.40 17.17
N GLY A 161 -4.64 -20.51 16.50
CA GLY A 161 -5.28 -21.68 17.11
C GLY A 161 -6.75 -21.48 17.50
N LYS A 162 -7.38 -20.38 17.05
CA LYS A 162 -8.78 -20.02 17.36
C LYS A 162 -9.73 -20.20 16.18
N GLY A 163 -9.18 -20.43 14.99
CA GLY A 163 -9.94 -20.53 13.75
C GLY A 163 -10.39 -21.95 13.41
N SER A 164 -11.43 -22.04 12.59
CA SER A 164 -11.98 -23.27 12.02
C SER A 164 -11.63 -23.41 10.54
N PRO A 165 -10.93 -24.49 10.13
CA PRO A 165 -10.65 -24.78 8.72
C PRO A 165 -11.91 -25.03 7.88
N ALA A 166 -12.95 -25.61 8.48
CA ALA A 166 -14.23 -25.83 7.81
C ALA A 166 -14.91 -24.50 7.46
N TYR A 167 -14.89 -23.53 8.38
CA TYR A 167 -15.44 -22.20 8.13
C TYR A 167 -14.66 -21.45 7.04
N LEU A 168 -13.31 -21.57 7.03
CA LEU A 168 -12.49 -21.02 5.94
C LEU A 168 -12.89 -21.60 4.58
N THR A 169 -13.05 -22.91 4.50
CA THR A 169 -13.42 -23.60 3.26
C THR A 169 -14.78 -23.11 2.75
N SER A 170 -15.77 -23.01 3.64
CA SER A 170 -17.09 -22.46 3.30
C SER A 170 -17.02 -21.02 2.79
N LEU A 171 -16.24 -20.15 3.45
CA LEU A 171 -16.05 -18.77 3.01
C LEU A 171 -15.40 -18.67 1.63
N LEU A 172 -14.41 -19.52 1.35
CA LEU A 172 -13.76 -19.57 0.04
C LEU A 172 -14.73 -20.03 -1.06
N LEU A 173 -15.56 -21.05 -0.79
CA LEU A 173 -16.57 -21.53 -1.74
C LEU A 173 -17.64 -20.48 -2.03
N ILE A 174 -18.16 -19.83 -0.99
CA ILE A 174 -19.16 -18.76 -1.13
C ILE A 174 -18.57 -17.57 -1.88
N GLY A 175 -17.36 -17.14 -1.50
CA GLY A 175 -16.66 -16.04 -2.17
C GLY A 175 -16.43 -16.33 -3.65
N LEU A 176 -15.98 -17.54 -3.98
CA LEU A 176 -15.79 -17.97 -5.36
C LEU A 176 -17.10 -17.99 -6.16
N ALA A 177 -18.19 -18.49 -5.58
CA ALA A 177 -19.50 -18.50 -6.21
C ALA A 177 -19.98 -17.07 -6.55
N ILE A 178 -19.85 -16.14 -5.59
CA ILE A 178 -20.21 -14.72 -5.80
C ILE A 178 -19.35 -14.12 -6.92
N LEU A 179 -18.03 -14.37 -6.92
CA LEU A 179 -17.14 -13.85 -7.95
C LEU A 179 -17.49 -14.38 -9.34
N PHE A 180 -17.79 -15.67 -9.49
CA PHE A 180 -18.19 -16.22 -10.78
C PHE A 180 -19.48 -15.57 -11.30
N LEU A 181 -20.48 -15.38 -10.43
CA LEU A 181 -21.72 -14.72 -10.81
C LEU A 181 -21.46 -13.27 -11.26
N VAL A 182 -20.73 -12.48 -10.47
CA VAL A 182 -20.49 -11.07 -10.78
C VAL A 182 -19.64 -10.90 -12.04
N VAL A 183 -18.57 -11.68 -12.20
CA VAL A 183 -17.71 -11.62 -13.38
C VAL A 183 -18.49 -12.00 -14.64
N SER A 184 -19.33 -13.05 -14.57
CA SER A 184 -20.20 -13.45 -15.68
C SER A 184 -21.16 -12.33 -16.09
N LEU A 185 -21.83 -11.69 -15.12
CA LEU A 185 -22.75 -10.57 -15.38
C LEU A 185 -22.02 -9.36 -15.97
N VAL A 186 -20.85 -8.99 -15.43
CA VAL A 186 -20.04 -7.90 -15.96
C VAL A 186 -19.59 -8.19 -17.39
N TYR A 187 -19.17 -9.43 -17.67
CA TYR A 187 -18.76 -9.85 -19.00
C TYR A 187 -19.91 -9.75 -20.02
N GLN A 188 -21.09 -10.28 -19.67
CA GLN A 188 -22.30 -10.17 -20.49
C GLN A 188 -22.67 -8.71 -20.76
N TYR A 189 -22.64 -7.85 -19.74
CA TYR A 189 -22.94 -6.42 -19.88
C TYR A 189 -21.96 -5.72 -20.82
N VAL A 190 -20.66 -5.98 -20.67
CA VAL A 190 -19.62 -5.36 -21.50
C VAL A 190 -19.75 -5.80 -22.96
N ILE A 191 -20.02 -7.08 -23.23
CA ILE A 191 -20.24 -7.59 -24.58
C ILE A 191 -21.51 -7.01 -25.20
N ALA A 192 -22.63 -7.03 -24.48
CA ALA A 192 -23.90 -6.48 -24.96
C ALA A 192 -23.76 -5.00 -25.33
N LYS A 193 -22.99 -4.24 -24.55
CA LYS A 193 -22.70 -2.83 -24.84
C LYS A 193 -21.78 -2.64 -26.04
N ARG A 194 -20.85 -3.57 -26.29
CA ARG A 194 -19.95 -3.54 -27.45
C ARG A 194 -20.68 -3.87 -28.76
N LEU A 195 -21.64 -4.80 -28.71
CA LEU A 195 -22.46 -5.20 -29.87
C LEU A 195 -23.50 -4.15 -30.30
N ARG A 196 -23.83 -3.18 -29.42
CA ARG A 196 -24.75 -2.06 -29.71
C ARG A 196 -24.07 -0.80 -30.26
N ARG A 197 -22.74 -0.82 -30.43
CA ARG A 197 -21.95 0.25 -31.05
C ARG A 197 -21.49 -0.19 -32.42
#